data_AF-A0A7W4J3N8-F1
#
_entry.id   AF-A0A7W4J3N8-F1
#
_cell.length_a   1.000
_cell.length_b   1.000
_cell.length_c   1.000
_cell.angle_alpha   90.00
_cell.angle_beta   90.00
_cell.angle_gamma   90.00
#
_symmetry.space_group_name_H-M   'P 1'
#
loop_
_entity.id
_entity.type
_entity.pdbx_description
1 polymer ?
#
loop_
_entity_poly.entity_id
_entity_poly.type
_entity_poly.pdbx_seq_one_letter_code
_entity_poly.pdbx_strand_id
1 'polypeptide(L)'
;MKNLPENKWDVFISHASEDKKEFAATLADTLNRFGIKVWYDEYELKLGDSLSRSIDAGLAKSDYGLVVLSKAFFAKRWPERELSGLVSREMVGKKVILPIWRGVSFEEVVKYSPPLADKYAINSDSISINQLAVKIIEIIRPELFQKIQRRKSYFSQLNNSKIIKVKISKIRESPIRHQHLSEEIISRIRLIRASLLGVYTLSMNSCLDGFMRDSHPSQEVAYWERVSSVYLEYTSMTSEIKTLDQHKAVFRYISTLWLNDADTEEEHRRLIPENAPEVINSLYNSRLPSYDIKDEDIKLDEANTSEENDADEELFPNDLPNDIIKDIMKYDY
;
A
#
# COMPACT_ATOMS: atom_id res chain seq x y z
N MET A 1 -4.74 15.51 -30.35
CA MET A 1 -4.16 14.37 -29.62
C MET A 1 -3.20 14.92 -28.57
N LYS A 2 -3.60 14.91 -27.29
CA LYS A 2 -2.66 15.14 -26.19
C LYS A 2 -1.84 13.86 -26.08
N ASN A 3 -0.52 13.91 -26.26
CA ASN A 3 0.34 12.78 -25.93
C ASN A 3 0.10 12.45 -24.45
N LEU A 4 -0.43 11.26 -24.17
CA LEU A 4 -0.40 10.68 -22.83
C LEU A 4 1.08 10.65 -22.40
N PRO A 5 1.43 11.09 -21.18
CA PRO A 5 2.82 11.02 -20.73
C PRO A 5 3.26 9.57 -20.74
N GLU A 6 4.37 9.26 -21.43
CA GLU A 6 5.05 7.96 -21.33
C GLU A 6 5.16 7.57 -19.85
N ASN A 7 4.84 6.31 -19.52
CA ASN A 7 4.80 5.77 -18.16
C ASN A 7 6.09 6.12 -17.40
N LYS A 8 6.03 7.20 -16.61
CA LYS A 8 7.19 7.77 -15.94
C LYS A 8 7.43 7.02 -14.65
N TRP A 9 8.63 6.46 -14.49
CA TRP A 9 9.03 5.76 -13.29
C TRP A 9 9.44 6.76 -12.20
N ASP A 10 9.23 6.40 -10.93
CA ASP A 10 9.70 7.23 -9.82
C ASP A 10 11.23 7.16 -9.74
N VAL A 11 11.76 5.94 -9.85
CA VAL A 11 13.18 5.66 -9.67
C VAL A 11 13.65 4.49 -10.53
N PHE A 12 14.88 4.57 -11.05
CA PHE A 12 15.56 3.42 -11.64
C PHE A 12 16.73 2.94 -10.76
N ILE A 13 17.11 1.67 -10.88
CA ILE A 13 18.23 1.07 -10.12
C ILE A 13 19.33 0.60 -11.09
N SER A 14 20.41 1.37 -11.15
CA SER A 14 21.64 0.96 -11.83
C SER A 14 22.52 0.11 -10.92
N HIS A 15 22.87 -1.07 -11.39
CA HIS A 15 23.59 -2.07 -10.60
C HIS A 15 24.46 -2.95 -11.49
N ALA A 16 25.49 -3.58 -10.91
CA ALA A 16 26.23 -4.61 -11.61
C ALA A 16 25.38 -5.86 -11.78
N SER A 17 25.51 -6.58 -12.90
CA SER A 17 24.81 -7.85 -13.16
C SER A 17 24.85 -8.85 -12.00
N GLU A 18 25.95 -8.87 -11.27
CA GLU A 18 26.22 -9.74 -10.14
C GLU A 18 25.36 -9.39 -8.92
N ASP A 19 24.96 -8.12 -8.74
CA ASP A 19 24.17 -7.65 -7.60
C ASP A 19 22.65 -7.81 -7.83
N LYS A 20 22.23 -8.23 -9.03
CA LYS A 20 20.82 -8.24 -9.43
C LYS A 20 19.94 -9.08 -8.51
N LYS A 21 20.31 -10.36 -8.35
CA LYS A 21 19.53 -11.33 -7.58
C LYS A 21 19.63 -11.10 -6.07
N GLU A 22 20.80 -10.73 -5.59
CA GLU A 22 21.06 -10.63 -4.16
C GLU A 22 20.57 -9.31 -3.55
N PHE A 23 20.49 -8.24 -4.35
CA PHE A 23 20.21 -6.91 -3.83
C PHE A 23 19.23 -6.09 -4.67
N ALA A 24 19.50 -5.86 -5.96
CA ALA A 24 18.72 -4.90 -6.74
C ALA A 24 17.25 -5.31 -6.89
N ALA A 25 16.99 -6.59 -7.16
CA ALA A 25 15.62 -7.12 -7.25
C ALA A 25 14.88 -7.02 -5.91
N THR A 26 15.53 -7.38 -4.81
CA THR A 26 14.95 -7.30 -3.46
C THR A 26 14.63 -5.85 -3.07
N LEU A 27 15.52 -4.90 -3.40
CA LEU A 27 15.29 -3.47 -3.17
C LEU A 27 14.13 -2.95 -4.01
N ALA A 28 14.07 -3.33 -5.29
CA ALA A 28 12.99 -2.94 -6.20
C ALA A 28 11.62 -3.46 -5.73
N ASP A 29 11.53 -4.75 -5.36
CA ASP A 29 10.31 -5.33 -4.80
C ASP A 29 9.89 -4.61 -3.51
N THR A 30 10.85 -4.36 -2.62
CA THR A 30 10.58 -3.63 -1.37
C THR A 30 10.02 -2.25 -1.65
N LEU A 31 10.64 -1.45 -2.53
CA LEU A 31 10.15 -0.12 -2.91
C LEU A 31 8.79 -0.16 -3.61
N ASN A 32 8.54 -1.14 -4.48
CA ASN A 32 7.24 -1.36 -5.11
C ASN A 32 6.14 -1.63 -4.08
N ARG A 33 6.44 -2.39 -3.00
CA ARG A 33 5.49 -2.61 -1.88
C ARG A 33 5.15 -1.33 -1.11
N PHE A 34 6.01 -0.30 -1.17
CA PHE A 34 5.70 1.03 -0.65
C PHE A 34 4.93 1.92 -1.66
N GLY A 35 4.64 1.42 -2.86
CA GLY A 35 3.96 2.18 -3.91
C GLY A 35 4.88 3.07 -4.76
N ILE A 36 6.18 2.82 -4.75
CA ILE A 36 7.16 3.50 -5.61
C ILE A 36 7.26 2.73 -6.92
N LYS A 37 7.12 3.41 -8.07
CA LYS A 37 7.30 2.80 -9.39
C LYS A 37 8.80 2.63 -9.67
N VAL A 38 9.31 1.40 -9.60
CA VAL A 38 10.74 1.08 -9.80
C VAL A 38 11.01 0.37 -11.11
N TRP A 39 12.12 0.73 -11.77
CA TRP A 39 12.65 0.01 -12.92
C TRP A 39 14.13 -0.34 -12.78
N TYR A 40 14.51 -1.60 -12.99
CA TYR A 40 15.89 -2.05 -12.76
C TYR A 40 16.46 -2.97 -13.84
N ASP A 41 15.63 -3.75 -14.54
CA ASP A 41 16.12 -4.77 -15.48
C ASP A 41 16.92 -4.22 -16.67
N GLU A 42 16.53 -3.07 -17.24
CA GLU A 42 17.26 -2.46 -18.37
C GLU A 42 18.54 -1.72 -17.95
N TYR A 43 18.77 -1.53 -16.65
CA TYR A 43 19.91 -0.77 -16.11
C TYR A 43 20.97 -1.66 -15.44
N GLU A 44 21.01 -2.93 -15.88
CA GLU A 44 22.04 -3.89 -15.55
C GLU A 44 23.35 -3.55 -16.29
N LEU A 45 24.43 -3.27 -15.54
CA LEU A 45 25.72 -2.87 -16.09
C LEU A 45 26.64 -4.08 -16.33
N LYS A 46 27.15 -4.20 -17.56
CA LYS A 46 28.11 -5.22 -18.01
C LYS A 46 29.47 -4.58 -18.34
N LEU A 47 30.47 -5.44 -18.48
CA LEU A 47 31.82 -5.01 -18.88
C LEU A 47 31.78 -4.40 -20.28
N GLY A 48 32.29 -3.17 -20.41
CA GLY A 48 32.34 -2.43 -21.68
C GLY A 48 31.14 -1.51 -21.94
N ASP A 49 30.13 -1.52 -21.06
CA ASP A 49 29.04 -0.54 -21.12
C ASP A 49 29.56 0.87 -20.79
N SER A 50 28.77 1.89 -21.12
CA SER A 50 29.04 3.26 -20.67
C SER A 50 28.09 3.62 -19.53
N LEU A 51 28.64 3.86 -18.35
CA LEU A 51 27.87 4.22 -17.16
C LEU A 51 27.08 5.50 -17.40
N SER A 52 27.72 6.52 -17.96
CA SER A 52 27.06 7.81 -18.23
C SER A 52 25.83 7.66 -19.13
N ARG A 53 25.93 6.85 -20.20
CA ARG A 53 24.79 6.62 -21.12
C ARG A 53 23.65 5.86 -20.43
N SER A 54 23.98 4.85 -19.63
CA SER A 54 22.97 4.12 -18.85
C SER A 54 22.22 5.06 -17.90
N ILE A 55 22.94 5.95 -17.21
CA ILE A 55 22.34 6.94 -16.31
C ILE A 55 21.49 7.96 -17.08
N ASP A 56 21.94 8.44 -18.24
CA ASP A 56 21.16 9.35 -19.10
C ASP A 56 19.85 8.70 -19.54
N ALA A 57 19.88 7.44 -19.95
CA ALA A 57 18.68 6.70 -20.32
C ALA A 57 17.74 6.48 -19.13
N GLY A 58 18.26 6.24 -17.94
CA GLY A 58 17.51 6.14 -16.68
C GLY A 58 16.79 7.44 -16.34
N LEU A 59 17.56 8.52 -16.27
CA LEU A 59 17.05 9.85 -15.96
C LEU A 59 16.10 10.39 -17.04
N ALA A 60 16.11 9.89 -18.27
CA ALA A 60 15.12 10.26 -19.28
C ALA A 60 13.71 9.79 -18.89
N LYS A 61 13.60 8.61 -18.26
CA LYS A 61 12.33 7.93 -17.95
C LYS A 61 11.98 7.97 -16.45
N SER A 62 12.88 8.44 -15.60
CA SER A 62 12.69 8.55 -14.14
C SER A 62 13.09 9.91 -13.58
N ASP A 63 12.54 10.25 -12.42
CA ASP A 63 12.95 11.44 -11.67
C ASP A 63 14.19 11.19 -10.81
N TYR A 64 14.39 9.96 -10.34
CA TYR A 64 15.53 9.58 -9.51
C TYR A 64 16.29 8.38 -10.07
N GLY A 65 17.58 8.28 -9.75
CA GLY A 65 18.39 7.09 -10.05
C GLY A 65 19.15 6.60 -8.84
N LEU A 66 18.99 5.33 -8.46
CA LEU A 66 19.82 4.66 -7.47
C LEU A 66 21.00 4.02 -8.18
N VAL A 67 22.21 4.23 -7.66
CA VAL A 67 23.42 3.58 -8.19
C VAL A 67 24.02 2.71 -7.09
N VAL A 68 24.03 1.40 -7.31
CA VAL A 68 24.58 0.42 -6.36
C VAL A 68 26.10 0.36 -6.53
N LEU A 69 26.81 0.94 -5.57
CA LEU A 69 28.26 0.95 -5.48
C LEU A 69 28.72 -0.26 -4.66
N SER A 70 28.95 -1.37 -5.36
CA SER A 70 29.44 -2.63 -4.80
C SER A 70 30.85 -2.96 -5.28
N LYS A 71 31.44 -4.02 -4.72
CA LYS A 71 32.69 -4.58 -5.25
C LYS A 71 32.56 -5.00 -6.72
N ALA A 72 31.41 -5.56 -7.12
CA ALA A 72 31.16 -5.96 -8.50
C ALA A 72 31.02 -4.75 -9.43
N PHE A 73 30.42 -3.65 -8.95
CA PHE A 73 30.38 -2.40 -9.69
C PHE A 73 31.78 -1.87 -9.99
N PHE A 74 32.65 -1.80 -8.97
CA PHE A 74 34.00 -1.28 -9.15
C PHE A 74 34.93 -2.22 -9.94
N ALA A 75 34.69 -3.53 -9.90
CA ALA A 75 35.43 -4.52 -10.68
C ALA A 75 35.32 -4.31 -12.20
N LYS A 76 34.28 -3.60 -12.67
CA LYS A 76 34.08 -3.26 -14.09
C LYS A 76 35.00 -2.15 -14.61
N ARG A 77 35.81 -1.52 -13.75
CA ARG A 77 36.86 -0.53 -14.08
C ARG A 77 36.35 0.64 -14.93
N TRP A 78 35.35 1.34 -14.41
CA TRP A 78 34.82 2.56 -15.01
C TRP A 78 35.91 3.63 -15.18
N PRO A 79 35.96 4.34 -16.32
CA PRO A 79 36.84 5.49 -16.48
C PRO A 79 36.54 6.56 -15.42
N GLU A 80 37.58 7.22 -14.89
CA GLU A 80 37.44 8.27 -13.87
C GLU A 80 36.44 9.37 -14.28
N ARG A 81 36.44 9.74 -15.56
CA ARG A 81 35.49 10.72 -16.11
C ARG A 81 34.03 10.28 -15.95
N GLU A 82 33.72 8.99 -16.11
CA GLU A 82 32.36 8.47 -15.93
C GLU A 82 31.93 8.48 -14.46
N LEU A 83 32.84 8.11 -13.54
CA LEU A 83 32.60 8.15 -12.09
C LEU A 83 32.41 9.58 -11.59
N SER A 84 33.28 10.50 -11.99
CA SER A 84 33.14 11.93 -11.67
C SER A 84 31.84 12.51 -12.25
N GLY A 85 31.42 12.02 -13.43
CA GLY A 85 30.14 12.39 -14.04
C GLY A 85 28.91 12.03 -13.19
N LEU A 86 28.97 11.00 -12.33
CA LEU A 86 27.88 10.70 -11.39
C LEU A 86 27.69 11.80 -10.34
N VAL A 87 28.78 12.44 -9.93
CA VAL A 87 28.80 13.45 -8.86
C VAL A 87 28.33 14.80 -9.39
N SER A 88 28.75 15.19 -10.60
CA SER A 88 28.47 16.51 -11.17
C SER A 88 27.04 16.71 -11.69
N ARG A 89 26.20 15.66 -11.72
CA ARG A 89 24.88 15.67 -12.37
C ARG A 89 23.73 16.26 -11.54
N GLU A 90 24.04 17.02 -10.50
CA GLU A 90 23.07 17.82 -9.74
C GLU A 90 23.16 19.29 -10.14
N MET A 91 22.64 19.65 -11.32
CA MET A 91 22.44 21.05 -11.66
C MET A 91 21.02 21.30 -12.20
N VAL A 92 20.28 22.05 -11.39
CA VAL A 92 19.01 22.75 -11.68
C VAL A 92 17.92 21.89 -12.32
N GLY A 93 17.13 21.21 -11.48
CA GLY A 93 15.80 20.71 -11.84
C GLY A 93 15.58 19.21 -11.62
N LYS A 94 15.18 18.85 -10.40
CA LYS A 94 14.48 17.60 -9.98
C LYS A 94 15.15 16.23 -10.19
N LYS A 95 16.17 16.08 -11.04
CA LYS A 95 16.77 14.78 -11.33
C LYS A 95 18.00 14.51 -10.45
N VAL A 96 17.90 13.53 -9.55
CA VAL A 96 18.91 13.26 -8.50
C VAL A 96 19.41 11.82 -8.58
N ILE A 97 20.73 11.65 -8.54
CA ILE A 97 21.40 10.35 -8.43
C ILE A 97 21.80 10.09 -6.98
N LEU A 98 21.30 8.99 -6.41
CA LEU A 98 21.51 8.56 -5.05
C LEU A 98 22.44 7.34 -5.02
N PRO A 99 23.68 7.48 -4.54
CA PRO A 99 24.59 6.35 -4.38
C PRO A 99 24.19 5.48 -3.18
N ILE A 100 24.26 4.16 -3.36
CA ILE A 100 24.04 3.16 -2.31
C ILE A 100 25.33 2.36 -2.16
N TRP A 101 25.94 2.39 -0.97
CA TRP A 101 27.14 1.59 -0.70
C TRP A 101 26.74 0.20 -0.25
N ARG A 102 27.34 -0.82 -0.88
CA ARG A 102 27.07 -2.22 -0.57
C ARG A 102 28.36 -3.03 -0.50
N GLY A 103 28.72 -3.47 0.70
CA GLY A 103 29.92 -4.27 0.94
C GLY A 103 31.21 -3.55 0.59
N VAL A 104 31.24 -2.22 0.68
CA VAL A 104 32.41 -1.38 0.36
C VAL A 104 32.72 -0.41 1.50
N SER A 105 34.00 -0.23 1.81
CA SER A 105 34.45 0.74 2.81
C SER A 105 34.64 2.14 2.24
N PHE A 106 34.66 3.15 3.12
CA PHE A 106 34.99 4.52 2.72
C PHE A 106 36.35 4.59 2.02
N GLU A 107 37.38 3.90 2.54
CA GLU A 107 38.72 3.91 1.92
C GLU A 107 38.73 3.23 0.54
N GLU A 108 37.92 2.19 0.35
CA GLU A 108 37.76 1.56 -0.97
C GLU A 108 37.14 2.53 -1.96
N VAL A 109 36.05 3.22 -1.60
CA VAL A 109 35.39 4.20 -2.48
C VAL A 109 36.33 5.37 -2.82
N VAL A 110 37.07 5.90 -1.84
CA VAL A 110 38.06 6.96 -2.07
C VAL A 110 39.14 6.54 -3.06
N LYS A 111 39.61 5.29 -3.01
CA LYS A 111 40.60 4.77 -3.96
C LYS A 111 40.08 4.72 -5.39
N TYR A 112 38.79 4.45 -5.58
CA TYR A 112 38.18 4.46 -6.92
C TYR A 112 37.83 5.86 -7.40
N SER A 113 37.25 6.70 -6.53
CA SER A 113 36.87 8.08 -6.86
C SER A 113 36.66 8.89 -5.57
N PRO A 114 37.61 9.77 -5.21
CA PRO A 114 37.46 10.68 -4.06
C PRO A 114 36.19 11.56 -4.15
N PRO A 115 35.83 12.15 -5.32
CA PRO A 115 34.59 12.93 -5.44
C PRO A 115 33.32 12.13 -5.12
N LEU A 116 33.32 10.83 -5.40
CA LEU A 116 32.19 9.96 -5.11
C LEU A 116 32.08 9.62 -3.62
N ALA A 117 33.21 9.56 -2.91
CA ALA A 117 33.25 9.34 -1.47
C ALA A 117 32.75 10.55 -0.67
N ASP A 118 32.95 11.76 -1.19
CA ASP A 118 32.46 13.00 -0.57
C ASP A 118 30.95 13.21 -0.75
N LYS A 119 30.30 12.42 -1.62
CA LYS A 119 28.84 12.51 -1.84
C LYS A 119 28.10 11.75 -0.75
N TYR A 120 27.01 12.34 -0.25
CA TYR A 120 26.10 11.65 0.66
C TYR A 120 25.58 10.36 0.01
N ALA A 121 25.92 9.23 0.61
CA ALA A 121 25.54 7.90 0.16
C ALA A 121 24.86 7.15 1.29
N ILE A 122 23.90 6.29 0.96
CA ILE A 122 23.25 5.44 1.94
C ILE A 122 24.07 4.15 2.04
N ASN A 123 24.67 3.90 3.21
CA ASN A 123 25.31 2.62 3.48
C ASN A 123 24.24 1.57 3.79
N SER A 124 24.19 0.52 2.97
CA SER A 124 23.22 -0.58 3.10
C SER A 124 23.67 -1.69 4.05
N ASP A 125 24.95 -1.74 4.46
CA ASP A 125 25.48 -2.83 5.28
C ASP A 125 25.08 -2.70 6.77
N SER A 126 24.71 -1.49 7.22
CA SER A 126 24.36 -1.21 8.62
C SER A 126 22.85 -1.14 8.88
N ILE A 127 22.02 -1.38 7.87
CA ILE A 127 20.55 -1.24 7.97
C ILE A 127 19.84 -2.37 7.20
N SER A 128 18.61 -2.68 7.60
CA SER A 128 17.76 -3.62 6.86
C SER A 128 17.32 -3.04 5.51
N ILE A 129 16.90 -3.90 4.57
CA ILE A 129 16.38 -3.48 3.27
C ILE A 129 15.15 -2.57 3.40
N ASN A 130 14.31 -2.80 4.41
CA ASN A 130 13.15 -1.96 4.70
C ASN A 130 13.56 -0.57 5.21
N GLN A 131 14.56 -0.49 6.09
CA GLN A 131 15.10 0.81 6.52
C GLN A 131 15.78 1.55 5.36
N LEU A 132 16.51 0.84 4.49
CA LEU A 132 17.08 1.42 3.28
C LEU A 132 15.99 2.00 2.38
N ALA A 133 14.92 1.25 2.13
CA ALA A 133 13.77 1.72 1.35
C ALA A 133 13.14 2.98 1.97
N VAL A 134 12.96 3.03 3.30
CA VAL A 134 12.43 4.21 3.99
C VAL A 134 13.33 5.44 3.82
N LYS A 135 14.67 5.28 3.93
CA LYS A 135 15.63 6.37 3.68
C LYS A 135 15.61 6.86 2.24
N ILE A 136 15.38 5.96 1.28
CA ILE A 136 15.20 6.34 -0.13
C ILE A 136 13.89 7.12 -0.29
N ILE A 137 12.78 6.61 0.27
CA ILE A 137 11.45 7.24 0.21
C ILE A 137 11.45 8.65 0.81
N GLU A 138 12.20 8.88 1.90
CA GLU A 138 12.40 10.21 2.49
C GLU A 138 12.85 11.25 1.45
N ILE A 139 13.70 10.85 0.51
CA ILE A 139 14.24 11.72 -0.53
C ILE A 139 13.28 11.79 -1.73
N ILE A 140 12.80 10.63 -2.21
CA ILE A 140 12.09 10.57 -3.49
C ILE A 140 10.59 10.94 -3.38
N ARG A 141 9.95 10.65 -2.23
CA ARG A 141 8.52 10.86 -1.96
C ARG A 141 8.29 11.30 -0.50
N PRO A 142 8.64 12.55 -0.13
CA PRO A 142 8.56 13.04 1.24
C PRO A 142 7.16 12.96 1.88
N GLU A 143 6.10 13.07 1.08
CA GLU A 143 4.72 12.94 1.52
C GLU A 143 4.39 11.50 1.96
N LEU A 144 4.94 10.49 1.26
CA LEU A 144 4.80 9.09 1.64
C LEU A 144 5.61 8.81 2.91
N PHE A 145 6.82 9.37 3.02
CA PHE A 145 7.63 9.28 4.24
C PHE A 145 6.90 9.82 5.47
N GLN A 146 6.22 10.97 5.37
CA GLN A 146 5.42 11.50 6.47
C GLN A 146 4.31 10.54 6.90
N LYS A 147 3.65 9.86 5.94
CA LYS A 147 2.65 8.83 6.25
C LYS A 147 3.28 7.64 7.00
N ILE A 148 4.47 7.20 6.59
CA ILE A 148 5.23 6.14 7.29
C ILE A 148 5.49 6.55 8.75
N GLN A 149 6.03 7.75 8.97
CA GLN A 149 6.34 8.23 10.32
C GLN A 149 5.11 8.37 11.20
N ARG A 150 3.99 8.86 10.64
CA ARG A 150 2.72 8.94 11.37
C ARG A 150 2.25 7.57 11.85
N ARG A 151 2.33 6.55 10.98
CA ARG A 151 1.93 5.18 11.33
C ARG A 151 2.87 4.53 12.33
N LYS A 152 4.18 4.76 12.19
CA LYS A 152 5.19 4.33 13.17
C LYS A 152 4.89 4.88 14.56
N SER A 153 4.58 6.17 14.66
CA SER A 153 4.18 6.81 15.91
C SER A 153 2.90 6.21 16.50
N TYR A 154 1.88 5.96 15.67
CA TYR A 154 0.65 5.29 16.10
C TYR A 154 0.91 3.91 16.69
N PHE A 155 1.68 3.05 16.01
CA PHE A 155 2.00 1.72 16.52
C PHE A 155 2.88 1.76 17.77
N SER A 156 3.81 2.70 17.86
CA SER A 156 4.62 2.89 19.08
C SER A 156 3.74 3.27 20.26
N GLN A 157 2.75 4.15 20.06
CA GLN A 157 1.78 4.51 21.09
C GLN A 157 0.94 3.30 21.49
N LEU A 158 0.43 2.51 20.54
CA LEU A 158 -0.31 1.28 20.84
C LEU A 158 0.51 0.28 21.66
N ASN A 159 1.75 0.00 21.25
CA ASN A 159 2.63 -0.96 21.95
C ASN A 159 2.94 -0.52 23.38
N ASN A 160 3.03 0.80 23.62
CA ASN A 160 3.30 1.37 24.94
C ASN A 160 2.02 1.69 25.73
N SER A 161 0.83 1.46 25.16
CA SER A 161 -0.44 1.79 25.79
C SER A 161 -0.83 0.76 26.85
N LYS A 162 -1.39 1.24 27.97
CA LYS A 162 -1.96 0.39 29.00
C LYS A 162 -3.41 0.08 28.68
N ILE A 163 -3.76 -1.19 28.57
CA ILE A 163 -5.15 -1.62 28.45
C ILE A 163 -5.83 -1.40 29.81
N ILE A 164 -6.86 -0.55 29.83
CA ILE A 164 -7.64 -0.26 31.04
C ILE A 164 -9.10 -0.66 30.82
N LYS A 165 -9.70 -1.28 31.84
CA LYS A 165 -11.15 -1.51 31.87
C LYS A 165 -11.85 -0.23 32.28
N VAL A 166 -12.70 0.30 31.41
CA VAL A 166 -13.46 1.53 31.64
C VAL A 166 -14.94 1.18 31.61
N LYS A 167 -15.72 1.74 32.55
CA LYS A 167 -17.18 1.62 32.48
C LYS A 167 -17.67 2.29 31.20
N ILE A 168 -18.61 1.66 30.49
CA ILE A 168 -19.10 2.16 29.19
C ILE A 168 -19.60 3.62 29.29
N SER A 169 -20.18 4.00 30.43
CA SER A 169 -20.66 5.36 30.71
C SER A 169 -19.57 6.44 30.80
N LYS A 170 -18.30 6.05 30.88
CA LYS A 170 -17.14 6.97 30.89
C LYS A 170 -16.48 7.08 29.52
N ILE A 171 -16.90 6.30 28.53
CA ILE A 171 -16.41 6.43 27.16
C ILE A 171 -16.97 7.73 26.59
N ARG A 172 -16.07 8.61 26.14
CA ARG A 172 -16.45 9.85 25.46
C ARG A 172 -16.52 9.58 23.96
N GLU A 173 -17.49 10.20 23.30
CA GLU A 173 -17.52 10.19 21.84
C GLU A 173 -16.27 10.87 21.28
N SER A 174 -15.72 10.29 20.22
CA SER A 174 -14.64 10.90 19.45
C SER A 174 -15.08 12.27 18.92
N PRO A 175 -14.23 13.30 18.86
CA PRO A 175 -14.60 14.60 18.31
C PRO A 175 -14.99 14.48 16.84
N ILE A 176 -15.86 15.38 16.36
CA ILE A 176 -16.14 15.53 14.93
C ILE A 176 -14.84 15.96 14.23
N ARG A 177 -14.43 15.18 13.22
CA ARG A 177 -13.21 15.43 12.44
C ARG A 177 -13.52 16.08 11.09
N HIS A 178 -14.67 15.74 10.53
CA HIS A 178 -15.14 16.22 9.24
C HIS A 178 -16.44 16.99 9.46
N GLN A 179 -16.43 18.30 9.24
CA GLN A 179 -17.63 19.11 9.40
C GLN A 179 -18.68 18.81 8.32
N HIS A 180 -18.22 18.36 7.14
CA HIS A 180 -19.05 18.02 5.99
C HIS A 180 -18.49 16.74 5.33
N LEU A 181 -19.38 15.93 4.77
CA LEU A 181 -19.05 14.77 3.92
C LEU A 181 -19.44 15.11 2.47
N SER A 182 -18.76 14.51 1.49
CA SER A 182 -19.12 14.70 0.08
C SER A 182 -20.45 14.02 -0.25
N GLU A 183 -21.15 14.51 -1.28
CA GLU A 183 -22.41 13.92 -1.75
C GLU A 183 -22.27 12.45 -2.17
N GLU A 184 -21.11 12.08 -2.72
CA GLU A 184 -20.78 10.69 -3.07
C GLU A 184 -20.74 9.80 -1.82
N ILE A 185 -19.99 10.22 -0.79
CA ILE A 185 -19.90 9.52 0.50
C ILE A 185 -21.28 9.42 1.14
N ILE A 186 -22.06 10.51 1.14
CA ILE A 186 -23.41 10.52 1.71
C ILE A 186 -24.31 9.53 0.97
N SER A 187 -24.22 9.45 -0.36
CA SER A 187 -25.01 8.51 -1.18
C SER A 187 -24.68 7.06 -0.86
N ARG A 188 -23.40 6.73 -0.67
CA ARG A 188 -22.94 5.40 -0.24
C ARG A 188 -23.40 5.05 1.17
N ILE A 189 -23.30 6.00 2.10
CA ILE A 189 -23.83 5.85 3.48
C ILE A 189 -25.33 5.58 3.48
N ARG A 190 -26.10 6.26 2.61
CA ARG A 190 -27.54 6.01 2.47
C ARG A 190 -27.82 4.58 2.02
N LEU A 191 -27.04 4.05 1.08
CA LEU A 191 -27.18 2.67 0.60
C LEU A 191 -26.85 1.65 1.69
N ILE A 192 -25.72 1.83 2.39
CA ILE A 192 -25.34 1.03 3.57
C ILE A 192 -26.50 1.00 4.56
N ARG A 193 -26.97 2.18 4.97
CA ARG A 193 -28.05 2.30 5.96
C ARG A 193 -29.32 1.60 5.49
N ALA A 194 -29.68 1.72 4.21
CA ALA A 194 -30.86 1.06 3.66
C ALA A 194 -30.75 -0.46 3.70
N SER A 195 -29.58 -1.01 3.34
CA SER A 195 -29.34 -2.46 3.33
C SER A 195 -29.39 -3.10 4.73
N LEU A 196 -28.94 -2.36 5.75
CA LEU A 196 -28.84 -2.86 7.13
C LEU A 196 -29.99 -2.40 8.02
N LEU A 197 -30.98 -1.66 7.51
CA LEU A 197 -32.01 -1.01 8.33
C LEU A 197 -32.80 -1.99 9.20
N GLY A 198 -32.95 -3.24 8.76
CA GLY A 198 -33.63 -4.29 9.52
C GLY A 198 -32.87 -4.76 10.77
N VAL A 199 -31.53 -4.73 10.75
CA VAL A 199 -30.66 -5.28 11.80
C VAL A 199 -29.90 -4.20 12.59
N TYR A 200 -29.70 -3.03 11.98
CA TYR A 200 -28.95 -1.92 12.53
C TYR A 200 -29.71 -0.60 12.34
N THR A 201 -30.63 -0.35 13.28
CA THR A 201 -31.58 0.76 13.21
C THR A 201 -30.97 2.06 13.74
N LEU A 202 -30.26 2.79 12.88
CA LEU A 202 -29.81 4.15 13.16
C LEU A 202 -30.59 5.19 12.35
N SER A 203 -30.74 6.39 12.94
CA SER A 203 -31.21 7.56 12.18
C SER A 203 -30.15 7.99 11.17
N MET A 204 -30.55 8.69 10.09
CA MET A 204 -29.56 9.22 9.14
C MET A 204 -28.58 10.16 9.81
N ASN A 205 -29.04 11.00 10.74
CA ASN A 205 -28.19 11.92 11.50
C ASN A 205 -27.16 11.16 12.37
N SER A 206 -27.58 10.10 13.07
CA SER A 206 -26.67 9.28 13.89
C SER A 206 -25.65 8.55 13.02
N CYS A 207 -26.06 8.10 11.83
CA CYS A 207 -25.16 7.45 10.88
C CYS A 207 -24.10 8.42 10.35
N LEU A 208 -24.53 9.61 9.89
CA LEU A 208 -23.61 10.67 9.45
C LEU A 208 -22.68 11.13 10.57
N ASP A 209 -23.19 11.32 11.78
CA ASP A 209 -22.39 11.71 12.96
C ASP A 209 -21.24 10.72 13.24
N GLY A 210 -21.51 9.41 13.13
CA GLY A 210 -20.47 8.37 13.22
C GLY A 210 -19.37 8.57 12.18
N PHE A 211 -19.74 8.61 10.90
CA PHE A 211 -18.79 8.78 9.79
C PHE A 211 -18.02 10.10 9.85
N MET A 212 -18.62 11.18 10.37
CA MET A 212 -17.96 12.47 10.54
C MET A 212 -16.86 12.47 11.63
N ARG A 213 -16.89 11.49 12.55
CA ARG A 213 -15.90 11.33 13.63
C ARG A 213 -14.76 10.40 13.24
N ASP A 214 -14.90 9.66 12.15
CA ASP A 214 -13.89 8.75 11.64
C ASP A 214 -12.69 9.48 11.05
N SER A 215 -11.51 8.86 11.15
CA SER A 215 -10.28 9.48 10.63
C SER A 215 -10.28 9.53 9.10
N HIS A 216 -10.84 8.51 8.45
CA HIS A 216 -10.96 8.42 6.99
C HIS A 216 -12.35 7.87 6.62
N PRO A 217 -13.37 8.74 6.45
CA PRO A 217 -14.75 8.31 6.24
C PRO A 217 -14.93 7.41 5.01
N SER A 218 -14.15 7.62 3.94
CA SER A 218 -14.20 6.77 2.74
C SER A 218 -13.77 5.32 3.00
N GLN A 219 -12.78 5.11 3.87
CA GLN A 219 -12.33 3.77 4.25
C GLN A 219 -13.37 3.05 5.11
N GLU A 220 -13.98 3.79 6.04
CA GLU A 220 -15.07 3.26 6.86
C GLU A 220 -16.30 2.93 6.00
N VAL A 221 -16.63 3.77 5.03
CA VAL A 221 -17.71 3.47 4.07
C VAL A 221 -17.41 2.20 3.28
N ALA A 222 -16.19 2.03 2.76
CA ALA A 222 -15.82 0.80 2.05
C ALA A 222 -15.93 -0.45 2.95
N TYR A 223 -15.58 -0.32 4.23
CA TYR A 223 -15.77 -1.38 5.21
C TYR A 223 -17.26 -1.71 5.41
N TRP A 224 -18.10 -0.70 5.64
CA TRP A 224 -19.53 -0.91 5.84
C TRP A 224 -20.25 -1.40 4.58
N GLU A 225 -19.78 -1.04 3.39
CA GLU A 225 -20.22 -1.62 2.12
C GLU A 225 -19.91 -3.11 2.06
N ARG A 226 -18.71 -3.53 2.48
CA ARG A 226 -18.35 -4.95 2.56
C ARG A 226 -19.26 -5.70 3.54
N VAL A 227 -19.51 -5.14 4.73
CA VAL A 227 -20.44 -5.74 5.71
C VAL A 227 -21.84 -5.87 5.11
N SER A 228 -22.29 -4.82 4.41
CA SER A 228 -23.61 -4.76 3.77
C SER A 228 -23.74 -5.78 2.64
N SER A 229 -22.73 -5.90 1.78
CA SER A 229 -22.74 -6.83 0.64
C SER A 229 -22.79 -8.28 1.15
N VAL A 230 -21.88 -8.65 2.05
CA VAL A 230 -21.82 -10.02 2.61
C VAL A 230 -23.13 -10.37 3.34
N TYR A 231 -23.70 -9.43 4.09
CA TYR A 231 -24.98 -9.63 4.76
C TYR A 231 -26.12 -9.88 3.75
N LEU A 232 -26.22 -9.05 2.71
CA LEU A 232 -27.27 -9.20 1.68
C LEU A 232 -27.10 -10.48 0.88
N GLU A 233 -25.88 -10.79 0.43
CA GLU A 233 -25.56 -12.00 -0.33
C GLU A 233 -25.90 -13.24 0.49
N TYR A 234 -25.34 -13.37 1.69
CA TYR A 234 -25.56 -14.55 2.52
C TYR A 234 -27.06 -14.75 2.84
N THR A 235 -27.77 -13.69 3.23
CA THR A 235 -29.20 -13.79 3.57
C THR A 235 -30.10 -14.05 2.35
N SER A 236 -29.62 -13.74 1.14
CA SER A 236 -30.30 -14.05 -0.11
C SER A 236 -29.99 -15.46 -0.62
N MET A 237 -28.82 -16.03 -0.27
CA MET A 237 -28.41 -17.38 -0.65
C MET A 237 -29.08 -18.49 0.17
N THR A 238 -29.54 -18.21 1.39
CA THR A 238 -30.18 -19.21 2.26
C THR A 238 -31.58 -18.81 2.70
N SER A 239 -32.49 -19.79 2.74
CA SER A 239 -33.84 -19.64 3.31
C SER A 239 -33.92 -19.98 4.81
N GLU A 240 -32.78 -20.28 5.43
CA GLU A 240 -32.69 -20.71 6.84
C GLU A 240 -32.74 -19.54 7.83
N ILE A 241 -32.41 -18.33 7.37
CA ILE A 241 -32.51 -17.10 8.17
C ILE A 241 -33.94 -16.56 8.05
N LYS A 242 -34.74 -16.74 9.10
CA LYS A 242 -36.18 -16.45 9.10
C LYS A 242 -36.59 -15.40 10.12
N THR A 243 -35.87 -15.30 11.24
CA THR A 243 -36.22 -14.40 12.34
C THR A 243 -35.28 -13.20 12.41
N LEU A 244 -35.78 -12.10 12.96
CA LEU A 244 -34.99 -10.90 13.19
C LEU A 244 -33.74 -11.18 14.05
N ASP A 245 -33.82 -12.08 15.02
CA ASP A 245 -32.69 -12.43 15.88
C ASP A 245 -31.61 -13.21 15.12
N GLN A 246 -32.00 -14.08 14.18
CA GLN A 246 -31.06 -14.75 13.29
C GLN A 246 -30.38 -13.74 12.35
N HIS A 247 -31.15 -12.81 11.77
CA HIS A 247 -30.59 -11.73 10.96
C HIS A 247 -29.60 -10.86 11.75
N LYS A 248 -29.93 -10.50 12.99
CA LYS A 248 -29.03 -9.78 13.90
C LYS A 248 -27.77 -10.59 14.23
N ALA A 249 -27.90 -11.91 14.40
CA ALA A 249 -26.76 -12.79 14.68
C ALA A 249 -25.80 -12.86 13.48
N VAL A 250 -26.32 -12.99 12.24
CA VAL A 250 -25.52 -12.92 11.01
C VAL A 250 -24.79 -11.58 10.94
N PHE A 251 -25.50 -10.46 11.09
CA PHE A 251 -24.91 -9.11 11.06
C PHE A 251 -23.78 -8.93 12.09
N ARG A 252 -24.01 -9.39 13.33
CA ARG A 252 -23.00 -9.33 14.39
C ARG A 252 -21.79 -10.20 14.05
N TYR A 253 -21.99 -11.42 13.56
CA TYR A 253 -20.90 -12.30 13.15
C TYR A 253 -20.03 -11.68 12.04
N ILE A 254 -20.66 -11.08 11.02
CA ILE A 254 -19.91 -10.37 9.96
C ILE A 254 -19.10 -9.20 10.56
N SER A 255 -19.69 -8.48 11.51
CA SER A 255 -19.03 -7.34 12.17
C SER A 255 -17.82 -7.74 13.02
N THR A 256 -17.78 -8.98 13.54
CA THR A 256 -16.64 -9.48 14.34
C THR A 256 -15.45 -9.91 13.49
N LEU A 257 -15.65 -10.26 12.21
CA LEU A 257 -14.57 -10.68 11.30
C LEU A 257 -13.49 -9.61 11.12
N TRP A 258 -13.84 -8.34 11.27
CA TRP A 258 -12.89 -7.24 11.23
C TRP A 258 -12.16 -7.01 12.55
N LEU A 259 -12.86 -7.20 13.68
CA LEU A 259 -12.30 -7.00 15.02
C LEU A 259 -11.28 -8.07 15.39
N ASN A 260 -11.27 -9.21 14.69
CA ASN A 260 -10.43 -10.38 14.97
C ASN A 260 -10.56 -10.81 16.44
N ASP A 261 -11.76 -10.68 16.99
CA ASP A 261 -12.10 -10.89 18.41
C ASP A 261 -12.79 -12.25 18.58
N ALA A 262 -12.01 -13.28 18.87
CA ALA A 262 -12.46 -14.67 18.97
C ALA A 262 -13.49 -14.89 20.10
N ASP A 263 -13.48 -14.08 21.16
CA ASP A 263 -14.34 -14.29 22.34
C ASP A 263 -15.81 -13.94 22.06
N THR A 264 -16.09 -13.14 21.02
CA THR A 264 -17.45 -12.75 20.62
C THR A 264 -18.12 -13.71 19.64
N GLU A 265 -17.38 -14.68 19.08
CA GLU A 265 -17.91 -15.59 18.06
C GLU A 265 -18.93 -16.61 18.62
N GLU A 266 -18.77 -17.06 19.86
CA GLU A 266 -19.46 -18.25 20.36
C GLU A 266 -20.95 -18.03 20.70
N GLU A 267 -21.31 -16.82 21.14
CA GLU A 267 -22.70 -16.49 21.50
C GLU A 267 -23.59 -16.31 20.24
N HIS A 268 -23.02 -15.78 19.16
CA HIS A 268 -23.74 -15.53 17.90
C HIS A 268 -23.90 -16.77 17.04
N ARG A 269 -22.92 -17.69 17.08
CA ARG A 269 -22.94 -18.96 16.33
C ARG A 269 -24.17 -19.83 16.64
N ARG A 270 -24.76 -19.71 17.83
CA ARG A 270 -25.93 -20.52 18.24
C ARG A 270 -27.22 -20.20 17.46
N LEU A 271 -27.29 -19.03 16.83
CA LEU A 271 -28.48 -18.55 16.13
C LEU A 271 -28.34 -18.59 14.60
N ILE A 272 -27.21 -19.06 14.08
CA ILE A 272 -26.94 -19.15 12.63
C ILE A 272 -26.67 -20.62 12.25
N PRO A 273 -26.91 -21.02 10.99
CA PRO A 273 -26.58 -22.36 10.50
C PRO A 273 -25.12 -22.75 10.74
N GLU A 274 -24.84 -24.05 10.92
CA GLU A 274 -23.49 -24.55 11.22
C GLU A 274 -22.46 -24.23 10.14
N ASN A 275 -22.89 -24.21 8.87
CA ASN A 275 -22.05 -23.85 7.72
C ASN A 275 -21.92 -22.33 7.49
N ALA A 276 -22.72 -21.51 8.20
CA ALA A 276 -22.73 -20.05 8.00
C ALA A 276 -21.34 -19.41 8.14
N PRO A 277 -20.53 -19.72 9.16
CA PRO A 277 -19.21 -19.14 9.32
C PRO A 277 -18.28 -19.36 8.13
N GLU A 278 -18.26 -20.56 7.56
CA GLU A 278 -17.40 -20.89 6.42
C GLU A 278 -17.81 -20.09 5.18
N VAL A 279 -19.11 -20.06 4.87
CA VAL A 279 -19.65 -19.33 3.72
C VAL A 279 -19.43 -17.82 3.89
N ILE A 280 -19.77 -17.27 5.06
CA ILE A 280 -19.60 -15.83 5.35
C ILE A 280 -18.12 -15.43 5.25
N ASN A 281 -17.20 -16.23 5.78
CA ASN A 281 -15.76 -15.96 5.66
C ASN A 281 -15.26 -16.01 4.21
N SER A 282 -15.77 -16.95 3.41
CA SER A 282 -15.47 -17.02 1.98
C SER A 282 -15.92 -15.76 1.25
N LEU A 283 -17.18 -15.34 1.46
CA LEU A 283 -17.73 -14.11 0.87
C LEU A 283 -16.96 -12.86 1.33
N TYR A 284 -16.62 -12.78 2.62
CA TYR A 284 -15.92 -11.61 3.17
C TYR A 284 -14.53 -11.42 2.56
N ASN A 285 -13.78 -12.51 2.39
CA ASN A 285 -12.39 -12.47 1.89
C ASN A 285 -12.29 -12.43 0.36
N SER A 286 -13.35 -12.75 -0.36
CA SER A 286 -13.33 -12.72 -1.83
C SER A 286 -13.63 -11.33 -2.38
N ARG A 287 -12.92 -10.89 -3.43
CA ARG A 287 -13.24 -9.61 -4.10
C ARG A 287 -14.46 -9.70 -5.00
N LEU A 288 -14.69 -10.87 -5.59
CA LEU A 288 -15.84 -11.20 -6.40
C LEU A 288 -16.67 -12.26 -5.64
N PRO A 289 -18.00 -12.29 -5.77
CA PRO A 289 -18.78 -13.36 -5.16
C PRO A 289 -18.26 -14.73 -5.59
N SER A 290 -18.23 -15.71 -4.69
CA SER A 290 -17.80 -17.08 -5.01
C SER A 290 -18.83 -17.86 -5.85
N TYR A 291 -19.90 -17.18 -6.25
CA TYR A 291 -20.99 -17.68 -7.07
C TYR A 291 -21.28 -16.64 -8.15
N ASP A 292 -21.88 -17.07 -9.26
CA ASP A 292 -22.29 -16.14 -10.32
C ASP A 292 -23.66 -16.56 -10.85
N ILE A 293 -24.40 -15.60 -11.39
CA ILE A 293 -25.69 -15.85 -12.05
C ILE A 293 -25.39 -15.98 -13.53
N LYS A 294 -25.90 -17.04 -14.17
CA LYS A 294 -25.79 -17.14 -15.63
C LYS A 294 -26.64 -16.04 -16.24
N ASP A 295 -26.01 -15.17 -17.03
CA ASP A 295 -26.72 -14.22 -17.86
C ASP A 295 -27.72 -14.98 -18.74
N GLU A 296 -28.92 -14.42 -18.91
CA GLU A 296 -29.76 -14.82 -20.03
C GLU A 296 -29.02 -14.44 -21.33
N ASP A 297 -29.05 -15.29 -22.36
CA ASP A 297 -28.34 -15.04 -23.62
C ASP A 297 -28.85 -13.74 -24.28
N ILE A 298 -28.25 -12.61 -23.94
CA ILE A 298 -28.49 -11.33 -24.62
C ILE A 298 -27.74 -11.41 -25.94
N LYS A 299 -28.49 -11.53 -27.05
CA LYS A 299 -27.93 -11.34 -28.40
C LYS A 299 -27.51 -9.87 -28.54
N LEU A 300 -26.25 -9.59 -28.24
CA LEU A 300 -25.63 -8.32 -28.52
C LEU A 300 -25.22 -8.30 -30.00
N ASP A 301 -25.77 -7.35 -30.77
CA ASP A 301 -25.23 -7.04 -32.09
C ASP A 301 -23.81 -6.51 -31.91
N GLU A 302 -22.85 -7.10 -32.63
CA GLU A 302 -21.42 -6.77 -32.57
C GLU A 302 -21.16 -5.34 -33.05
N ALA A 303 -21.37 -4.36 -32.17
CA ALA A 303 -20.81 -3.03 -32.32
C ALA A 303 -19.38 -3.05 -31.77
N ASN A 304 -18.41 -2.76 -32.64
CA ASN A 304 -16.98 -2.60 -32.35
C ASN A 304 -16.71 -2.01 -30.95
N THR A 305 -16.44 -2.86 -29.98
CA THR A 305 -15.75 -2.48 -28.76
C THR A 305 -14.28 -2.64 -29.02
N SER A 306 -13.61 -1.53 -29.33
CA SER A 306 -12.17 -1.44 -29.11
C SER A 306 -11.93 -1.77 -27.64
N GLU A 307 -11.19 -2.85 -27.36
CA GLU A 307 -10.64 -3.13 -26.04
C GLU A 307 -9.59 -2.05 -25.71
N GLU A 308 -10.06 -0.85 -25.37
CA GLU A 308 -9.31 0.00 -24.46
C GLU A 308 -9.46 -0.65 -23.08
N ASN A 309 -8.48 -1.49 -22.74
CA ASN A 309 -8.14 -1.80 -21.35
C ASN A 309 -7.61 -0.52 -20.69
N ASP A 310 -8.45 0.52 -20.59
CA ASP A 310 -8.30 1.54 -19.57
C ASP A 310 -8.94 0.91 -18.33
N ALA A 311 -8.19 0.01 -17.70
CA ALA A 311 -8.49 -0.39 -16.33
C ALA A 311 -8.54 0.92 -15.55
N ASP A 312 -9.72 1.30 -15.09
CA ASP A 312 -9.89 2.38 -14.12
C ASP A 312 -9.15 1.91 -12.87
N GLU A 313 -7.84 2.21 -12.80
CA GLU A 313 -7.05 2.07 -11.60
C GLU A 313 -7.58 3.14 -10.66
N GLU A 314 -8.71 2.84 -10.00
CA GLU A 314 -9.11 3.54 -8.79
C GLU A 314 -7.94 3.40 -7.81
N LEU A 315 -7.07 4.42 -7.80
CA LEU A 315 -5.96 4.58 -6.87
C LEU A 315 -6.54 4.95 -5.50
N PHE A 316 -7.37 4.06 -4.95
CA PHE A 316 -7.79 4.11 -3.57
C PHE A 316 -6.57 3.92 -2.67
N PRO A 317 -6.50 4.70 -1.58
CA PRO A 317 -5.27 5.36 -1.20
C PRO A 317 -4.25 4.39 -0.64
N ASN A 318 -3.00 4.59 -1.07
CA ASN A 318 -1.75 4.10 -0.50
C ASN A 318 -1.76 4.06 1.04
N ASP A 319 -2.33 3.01 1.60
CA ASP A 319 -2.11 2.63 2.99
C ASP A 319 -1.10 1.51 3.01
N LEU A 320 0.03 1.79 3.63
CA LEU A 320 1.12 0.83 3.76
C LEU A 320 0.65 -0.39 4.56
N PRO A 321 1.00 -1.61 4.14
CA PRO A 321 0.69 -2.81 4.90
C PRO A 321 1.20 -2.73 6.37
N ASN A 322 0.39 -3.19 7.32
CA ASN A 322 0.70 -3.13 8.77
C ASN A 322 1.97 -3.91 9.13
N ASP A 323 2.19 -5.04 8.47
CA ASP A 323 3.38 -5.88 8.57
C ASP A 323 4.66 -5.12 8.22
N ILE A 324 4.63 -4.32 7.14
CA ILE A 324 5.79 -3.51 6.71
C ILE A 324 6.17 -2.48 7.78
N ILE A 325 5.18 -1.76 8.33
CA ILE A 325 5.43 -0.78 9.38
C ILE A 325 5.98 -1.44 10.66
N LYS A 326 5.43 -2.60 11.04
CA LYS A 326 5.91 -3.37 12.19
C LYS A 326 7.34 -3.85 11.99
N ASP A 327 7.73 -4.26 10.79
CA ASP A 327 9.09 -4.71 10.52
C ASP A 327 10.11 -3.57 10.60
N ILE A 328 9.78 -2.40 10.06
CA ILE A 328 10.61 -1.19 10.23
C ILE A 328 10.88 -0.89 11.71
N MET A 329 9.87 -1.06 12.58
CA MET A 329 9.98 -0.78 14.01
C MET A 329 10.84 -1.78 14.80
N LYS A 330 11.08 -3.00 14.30
CA LYS A 330 11.79 -4.04 15.05
C LYS A 330 13.29 -3.77 15.20
N TYR A 331 13.87 -2.97 14.30
CA TYR A 331 15.32 -2.78 14.19
C TYR A 331 15.78 -1.37 14.60
N ASP A 332 14.95 -0.65 15.36
CA ASP A 332 15.23 0.71 15.86
C ASP A 332 15.70 0.74 17.33
N TYR A 333 16.12 -0.39 17.89
CA TYR A 333 16.60 -0.51 19.28
C TYR A 333 18.06 -0.95 19.37
#